data_AF-K5W1L2-F1
#
_entry.id   AF-K5W1L2-F1
#
_cell.length_a   1.000
_cell.length_b   1.000
_cell.length_c   1.000
_cell.angle_alpha   90.00
_cell.angle_beta   90.00
_cell.angle_gamma   90.00
#
_symmetry.space_group_name_H-M   'P 1'
#
loop_
_entity.id
_entity.type
_entity.pdbx_description
1 polymer ?
#
loop_
_entity_poly.entity_id
_entity_poly.type
_entity_poly.pdbx_seq_one_letter_code
_entity_poly.pdbx_strand_id
1 'polypeptide(L)'
;MSDTLDIVPYDYLILSYPPGVSLSELRRLGKLSERQNVLLDLEIGRWMREMHDRIQNDWFGLPKPTPPASAAPPLLPSIPGLSSLGFGQQGADDDEPSYSWQETFTSLLESMLSAAEARGLVSSASCGALRQPLGRAIGSFLFDDCEVPSLLTFLADAGSVFVHVPAEGAEPTITSLLPPTFALYGDPLLETFFLASGPEDGALPGPAPSQALLEGYGGSPIVFRRQKTKRVWYDVFLALVVLLAARGAAVGGPEVERLLDWARRRLEECVDILKDAPCY
;
A
#
# COMPACT_ATOMS: atom_id res chain seq x y z
N MET A 1 -17.19 35.99 -9.89
CA MET A 1 -16.39 34.89 -10.45
C MET A 1 -16.98 33.63 -9.85
N SER A 2 -17.52 32.73 -10.68
CA SER A 2 -17.98 31.42 -10.18
C SER A 2 -16.74 30.57 -9.99
N ASP A 3 -16.57 30.05 -8.78
CA ASP A 3 -15.46 29.18 -8.45
C ASP A 3 -15.84 27.76 -8.86
N THR A 4 -14.90 26.94 -9.29
CA THR A 4 -15.22 25.57 -9.74
C THR A 4 -15.82 24.71 -8.63
N LEU A 5 -15.60 25.11 -7.38
CA LEU A 5 -16.23 24.56 -6.17
C LEU A 5 -17.76 24.76 -6.11
N ASP A 6 -18.31 25.72 -6.87
CA ASP A 6 -19.76 25.93 -6.98
C ASP A 6 -20.45 24.78 -7.75
N ILE A 7 -19.68 24.04 -8.58
CA ILE A 7 -20.18 22.95 -9.43
C ILE A 7 -19.86 21.59 -8.81
N VAL A 8 -18.62 21.42 -8.35
CA VAL A 8 -18.18 20.19 -7.69
C VAL A 8 -17.64 20.58 -6.31
N PRO A 9 -18.34 20.28 -5.21
CA PRO A 9 -17.97 20.72 -3.87
C PRO A 9 -16.85 19.85 -3.27
N TYR A 10 -15.89 19.44 -4.10
CA TYR A 10 -14.79 18.56 -3.75
C TYR A 10 -13.55 18.98 -4.54
N ASP A 11 -12.37 18.81 -3.94
CA ASP A 11 -11.10 18.95 -4.65
C ASP A 11 -10.98 17.87 -5.72
N TYR A 12 -10.53 18.26 -6.90
CA TYR A 12 -10.35 17.34 -8.01
C TYR A 12 -9.03 17.61 -8.73
N LEU A 13 -8.46 16.53 -9.27
CA LEU A 13 -7.29 16.58 -10.14
C LEU A 13 -7.72 16.23 -11.56
N ILE A 14 -7.37 17.08 -12.53
CA ILE A 14 -7.55 16.78 -13.94
C ILE A 14 -6.23 16.22 -14.47
N LEU A 15 -6.24 14.94 -14.84
CA LEU A 15 -5.10 14.23 -15.40
C LEU A 15 -5.43 13.76 -16.82
N SER A 16 -4.42 13.63 -17.66
CA SER A 16 -4.57 12.93 -18.93
C SER A 16 -4.94 11.47 -18.68
N TYR A 17 -5.95 10.96 -19.38
CA TYR A 17 -6.33 9.56 -19.27
C TYR A 17 -5.18 8.67 -19.77
N PRO A 18 -4.72 7.68 -18.98
CA PRO A 18 -3.65 6.79 -19.38
C PRO A 18 -4.05 5.99 -20.64
N PRO A 19 -3.21 5.95 -21.69
CA PRO A 19 -3.51 5.13 -22.86
C PRO A 19 -3.45 3.63 -22.51
N GLY A 20 -4.14 2.77 -23.28
CA GLY A 20 -4.09 1.32 -23.11
C GLY A 20 -5.23 0.73 -22.28
N VAL A 21 -5.05 -0.52 -21.84
CA VAL A 21 -6.01 -1.29 -21.03
C VAL A 21 -5.31 -1.73 -19.74
N SER A 22 -6.02 -1.79 -18.62
CA SER A 22 -5.42 -2.24 -17.37
C SER A 22 -4.94 -3.70 -17.47
N LEU A 23 -3.83 -4.01 -16.82
CA LEU A 23 -3.24 -5.34 -16.82
C LEU A 23 -4.17 -6.36 -16.17
N SER A 24 -4.88 -5.98 -15.10
CA SER A 24 -5.90 -6.83 -14.47
C SER A 24 -7.01 -7.22 -15.45
N GLU A 25 -7.51 -6.28 -16.26
CA GLU A 25 -8.54 -6.55 -17.26
C GLU A 25 -8.01 -7.44 -18.39
N LEU A 26 -6.80 -7.17 -18.89
CA LEU A 26 -6.17 -7.99 -19.93
C LEU A 26 -5.97 -9.45 -19.48
N ARG A 27 -5.58 -9.66 -18.22
CA ARG A 27 -5.46 -10.98 -17.59
C ARG A 27 -6.81 -11.66 -17.46
N ARG A 28 -7.81 -10.97 -16.89
CA ARG A 28 -9.17 -11.48 -16.72
C ARG A 28 -9.81 -11.89 -18.05
N LEU A 29 -9.54 -11.15 -19.12
CA LEU A 29 -10.05 -11.44 -20.47
C LEU A 29 -9.21 -12.47 -21.24
N GLY A 30 -8.12 -12.99 -20.65
CA GLY A 30 -7.23 -13.95 -21.31
C GLY A 30 -6.58 -13.39 -22.58
N LYS A 31 -6.35 -12.08 -22.65
CA LYS A 31 -5.79 -11.40 -23.83
C LYS A 31 -4.26 -11.45 -23.90
N LEU A 32 -3.62 -11.94 -22.85
CA LEU A 32 -2.17 -12.07 -22.77
C LEU A 32 -1.78 -13.55 -22.79
N SER A 33 -0.81 -13.88 -23.64
CA SER A 33 -0.12 -15.16 -23.54
C SER A 33 0.69 -15.25 -22.25
N GLU A 34 1.08 -16.47 -21.88
CA GLU A 34 1.94 -16.72 -20.71
C GLU A 34 3.27 -15.95 -20.80
N ARG A 35 3.93 -16.00 -21.97
CA ARG A 35 5.17 -15.24 -22.22
C ARG A 35 4.97 -13.73 -22.01
N GLN A 36 3.85 -13.18 -22.49
CA GLN A 36 3.56 -11.76 -22.34
C GLN A 36 3.32 -11.38 -20.87
N ASN A 37 2.64 -12.22 -20.09
CA ASN A 37 2.50 -12.01 -18.65
C ASN A 37 3.86 -11.99 -17.94
N VAL A 38 4.75 -12.93 -18.27
CA VAL A 38 6.10 -12.99 -17.71
C VAL A 38 6.90 -11.72 -18.03
N LEU A 39 6.86 -11.24 -19.27
CA LEU A 39 7.57 -10.03 -19.67
C LEU A 39 7.05 -8.78 -18.95
N LEU A 40 5.73 -8.66 -18.79
CA LEU A 40 5.13 -7.54 -18.08
C LEU A 40 5.47 -7.57 -16.59
N ASP A 41 5.44 -8.74 -15.95
CA ASP A 41 5.82 -8.88 -14.55
C ASP A 41 7.31 -8.55 -14.33
N LEU A 42 8.19 -9.01 -15.22
CA LEU A 42 9.61 -8.68 -15.19
C LEU A 42 9.83 -7.16 -15.28
N GLU A 43 9.10 -6.48 -16.15
CA GLU A 43 9.18 -5.03 -16.31
C GLU A 43 8.63 -4.27 -15.08
N ILE A 44 7.52 -4.74 -14.49
CA ILE A 44 6.98 -4.19 -13.23
C ILE A 44 8.02 -4.33 -12.12
N GLY A 45 8.63 -5.50 -11.97
CA GLY A 45 9.68 -5.72 -10.99
C GLY A 45 10.85 -4.76 -11.17
N ARG A 46 11.30 -4.55 -12.42
CA ARG A 46 12.37 -3.59 -12.72
C ARG A 46 11.99 -2.17 -12.33
N TRP A 47 10.77 -1.74 -12.68
CA TRP A 47 10.27 -0.42 -12.33
C TRP A 47 10.21 -0.21 -10.81
N MET A 48 9.69 -1.19 -10.07
CA MET A 48 9.66 -1.13 -8.60
C MET A 48 11.06 -0.99 -8.00
N ARG A 49 12.05 -1.75 -8.51
CA ARG A 49 13.44 -1.58 -8.06
C ARG A 49 13.94 -0.18 -8.34
N GLU A 50 13.75 0.32 -9.56
CA GLU A 50 14.21 1.67 -9.93
C GLU A 50 13.54 2.75 -9.07
N MET A 51 12.26 2.62 -8.76
CA MET A 51 11.55 3.53 -7.87
C MET A 51 12.14 3.50 -6.46
N HIS A 52 12.30 2.32 -5.87
CA HIS A 52 12.83 2.18 -4.51
C HIS A 52 14.29 2.62 -4.37
N ASP A 53 15.10 2.42 -5.41
CA ASP A 53 16.52 2.79 -5.42
C ASP A 53 16.75 4.28 -5.72
N ARG A 54 15.92 4.89 -6.57
CA ARG A 54 16.16 6.27 -7.05
C ARG A 54 15.32 7.32 -6.35
N ILE A 55 14.19 6.93 -5.75
CA ILE A 55 13.29 7.86 -5.08
C ILE A 55 13.31 7.55 -3.59
N GLN A 56 14.33 8.06 -2.94
CA GLN A 56 14.56 7.95 -1.50
C GLN A 56 14.28 9.27 -0.82
N ASN A 57 14.25 9.24 0.51
CA ASN A 57 14.04 10.42 1.32
C ASN A 57 14.86 10.37 2.61
N ASP A 58 15.01 11.50 3.28
CA ASP A 58 15.72 11.57 4.56
C ASP A 58 14.83 11.11 5.73
N TRP A 59 13.52 10.98 5.53
CA TRP A 59 12.56 10.60 6.56
C TRP A 59 11.53 9.58 6.08
N PHE A 60 10.99 8.84 7.05
CA PHE A 60 9.91 7.89 6.87
C PHE A 60 8.53 8.55 7.05
N GLY A 61 7.50 7.93 6.47
CA GLY A 61 6.10 8.34 6.63
C GLY A 61 5.54 9.04 5.40
N LEU A 62 4.49 9.84 5.61
CA LEU A 62 3.78 10.50 4.51
C LEU A 62 4.67 11.54 3.80
N PRO A 63 4.53 11.71 2.47
CA PRO A 63 5.17 12.82 1.77
C PRO A 63 4.70 14.14 2.38
N LYS A 64 5.63 14.91 2.95
CA LYS A 64 5.35 16.26 3.45
C LYS A 64 5.42 17.22 2.26
N PRO A 65 4.43 18.10 2.03
CA PRO A 65 4.56 19.13 1.02
C PRO A 65 5.73 20.04 1.42
N THR A 66 6.80 20.06 0.63
CA THR A 66 7.89 21.01 0.85
C THR A 66 7.31 22.42 0.72
N PRO A 67 7.34 23.26 1.76
CA PRO A 67 6.92 24.63 1.59
C PRO A 67 7.85 25.28 0.55
N PRO A 68 7.31 25.94 -0.50
CA PRO A 68 8.16 26.62 -1.45
C PRO A 68 9.04 27.65 -0.71
N ALA A 69 10.33 27.72 -1.06
CA ALA A 69 11.35 28.53 -0.37
C ALA A 69 11.07 30.04 -0.28
N SER A 70 9.98 30.53 -0.88
CA SER A 70 9.42 31.86 -0.68
C SER A 70 8.04 31.90 -1.34
N ALA A 71 7.02 31.41 -0.64
CA ALA A 71 5.65 31.81 -0.95
C ALA A 71 4.82 31.77 0.33
N ALA A 72 3.88 32.72 0.45
CA ALA A 72 2.86 32.72 1.48
C ALA A 72 2.22 31.32 1.60
N PRO A 73 1.82 30.90 2.82
CA PRO A 73 1.34 29.54 3.06
C PRO A 73 0.20 29.24 2.07
N PRO A 74 0.32 28.18 1.24
CA PRO A 74 -0.77 27.84 0.36
C PRO A 74 -1.93 27.32 1.21
N LEU A 75 -3.12 27.87 0.98
CA LEU A 75 -4.40 27.35 1.49
C LEU A 75 -4.76 26.07 0.73
N LEU A 76 -3.91 25.05 0.76
CA LEU A 76 -4.24 23.74 0.20
C LEU A 76 -4.85 22.87 1.31
N PRO A 77 -6.14 22.51 1.23
CA PRO A 77 -6.73 21.52 2.11
C PRO A 77 -6.21 20.11 1.78
N SER A 78 -6.17 19.26 2.79
CA SER A 78 -5.66 17.89 2.75
C SER A 78 -6.40 17.04 1.72
N ILE A 79 -5.67 16.44 0.78
CA ILE A 79 -6.20 15.44 -0.16
C ILE A 79 -6.80 14.28 0.65
N PRO A 80 -8.01 13.77 0.31
CA PRO A 80 -8.51 12.54 0.91
C PRO A 80 -7.62 11.36 0.49
N GLY A 81 -6.69 11.00 1.37
CA GLY A 81 -5.82 9.82 1.32
C GLY A 81 -5.63 9.27 2.75
N LEU A 82 -4.49 8.62 3.03
CA LEU A 82 -4.14 8.10 4.37
C LEU A 82 -4.51 9.07 5.53
N SER A 83 -4.36 10.38 5.35
CA SER A 83 -4.78 11.42 6.31
C SER A 83 -6.27 11.33 6.71
N SER A 84 -7.17 11.02 5.78
CA SER A 84 -8.61 10.78 6.05
C SER A 84 -8.86 9.46 6.79
N LEU A 85 -7.90 8.53 6.80
CA LEU A 85 -7.93 7.30 7.58
C LEU A 85 -7.36 7.50 9.00
N GLY A 86 -7.03 8.72 9.39
CA GLY A 86 -6.49 9.05 10.72
C GLY A 86 -4.97 8.90 10.83
N PHE A 87 -4.25 8.87 9.70
CA PHE A 87 -2.79 8.91 9.71
C PHE A 87 -2.29 10.29 10.17
N GLY A 88 -1.53 10.31 11.27
CA GLY A 88 -0.83 11.51 11.76
C GLY A 88 -1.63 12.41 12.71
N GLN A 89 -2.48 11.86 13.59
CA GLN A 89 -3.30 12.69 14.50
C GLN A 89 -3.02 12.53 16.00
N GLN A 90 -1.92 11.92 16.44
CA GLN A 90 -1.57 11.88 17.87
C GLN A 90 -0.06 12.04 18.15
N GLY A 91 0.31 13.21 18.67
CA GLY A 91 1.10 13.31 19.91
C GLY A 91 2.62 13.25 19.83
N ALA A 92 3.24 14.17 19.08
CA ALA A 92 4.53 14.83 19.30
C ALA A 92 4.72 15.74 18.08
N ASP A 93 5.05 17.03 18.25
CA ASP A 93 5.13 18.08 17.21
C ASP A 93 5.04 17.52 15.77
N ASP A 94 3.85 17.61 15.14
CA ASP A 94 3.53 17.04 13.81
C ASP A 94 4.52 17.49 12.69
N ASP A 95 5.39 18.44 13.01
CA ASP A 95 6.42 18.97 12.16
C ASP A 95 7.70 18.13 12.12
N GLU A 96 8.04 17.32 13.14
CA GLU A 96 9.32 16.61 13.14
C GLU A 96 9.28 15.34 12.26
N PRO A 97 10.18 15.20 11.26
CA PRO A 97 10.30 13.97 10.49
C PRO A 97 10.77 12.79 11.37
N SER A 98 10.23 11.59 11.12
CA SER A 98 10.75 10.37 11.77
C SER A 98 11.88 9.77 10.95
N TYR A 99 12.99 9.45 11.62
CA TYR A 99 14.18 8.83 11.03
C TYR A 99 14.28 7.32 11.33
N SER A 100 13.27 6.75 12.00
CA SER A 100 13.18 5.32 12.30
C SER A 100 11.93 4.72 11.66
N TRP A 101 12.13 3.70 10.82
CA TRP A 101 11.00 2.96 10.26
C TRP A 101 10.19 2.25 11.35
N GLN A 102 10.85 1.74 12.39
CA GLN A 102 10.15 1.10 13.51
C GLN A 102 9.19 2.06 14.21
N GLU A 103 9.64 3.27 14.56
CA GLU A 103 8.79 4.29 15.19
C GLU A 103 7.67 4.72 14.26
N THR A 104 7.99 4.97 12.99
CA THR A 104 7.00 5.36 11.98
C THR A 104 5.93 4.27 11.83
N PHE A 105 6.32 3.05 11.47
CA PHE A 105 5.37 1.97 11.20
C PHE A 105 4.49 1.64 12.41
N THR A 106 5.08 1.60 13.62
CA THR A 106 4.31 1.30 14.84
C THR A 106 3.30 2.41 15.15
N SER A 107 3.66 3.67 14.97
CA SER A 107 2.74 4.80 15.11
C SER A 107 1.59 4.74 14.09
N LEU A 108 1.90 4.47 12.81
CA LEU A 108 0.88 4.29 11.77
C LEU A 108 -0.08 3.15 12.13
N LEU A 109 0.47 1.99 12.51
CA LEU A 109 -0.30 0.80 12.85
C LEU A 109 -1.20 1.00 14.08
N GLU A 110 -0.68 1.61 15.16
CA GLU A 110 -1.47 1.89 16.36
C GLU A 110 -2.58 2.92 16.10
N SER A 111 -2.31 3.92 15.26
CA SER A 111 -3.34 4.89 14.82
C SER A 111 -4.48 4.18 14.10
N MET A 112 -4.16 3.24 13.22
CA MET A 112 -5.14 2.45 12.49
C MET A 112 -5.92 1.46 13.37
N LEU A 113 -5.24 0.78 14.29
CA LEU A 113 -5.88 -0.09 15.27
C LEU A 113 -6.89 0.70 16.11
N SER A 114 -6.47 1.85 16.60
CA SER A 114 -7.31 2.74 17.42
C SER A 114 -8.50 3.28 16.62
N ALA A 115 -8.29 3.67 15.36
CA ALA A 115 -9.37 4.11 14.48
C ALA A 115 -10.36 2.98 14.15
N ALA A 116 -9.87 1.77 13.90
CA ALA A 116 -10.71 0.61 13.62
C ALA A 116 -11.52 0.19 14.84
N GLU A 117 -10.91 0.20 16.03
CA GLU A 117 -11.54 -0.07 17.32
C GLU A 117 -12.63 0.97 17.64
N ALA A 118 -12.31 2.26 17.54
CA ALA A 118 -13.25 3.36 17.81
C ALA A 118 -14.46 3.33 16.85
N ARG A 119 -14.27 2.84 15.63
CA ARG A 119 -15.34 2.67 14.63
C ARG A 119 -16.10 1.35 14.79
N GLY A 120 -15.70 0.46 15.71
CA GLY A 120 -16.30 -0.87 15.89
C GLY A 120 -16.08 -1.81 14.70
N LEU A 121 -15.02 -1.58 13.90
CA LEU A 121 -14.64 -2.44 12.78
C LEU A 121 -13.84 -3.66 13.24
N VAL A 122 -13.13 -3.51 14.37
CA VAL A 122 -12.34 -4.54 15.02
C VAL A 122 -12.68 -4.50 16.51
N SER A 123 -12.79 -5.66 17.14
CA SER A 123 -13.12 -5.74 18.57
C SER A 123 -11.92 -5.32 19.44
N SER A 124 -12.17 -4.76 20.62
CA SER A 124 -11.11 -4.46 21.60
C SER A 124 -10.28 -5.70 21.97
N ALA A 125 -10.90 -6.88 22.00
CA ALA A 125 -10.21 -8.15 22.24
C ALA A 125 -9.21 -8.47 21.10
N SER A 126 -9.61 -8.28 19.85
CA SER A 126 -8.74 -8.47 18.68
C SER A 126 -7.60 -7.45 18.66
N CYS A 127 -7.86 -6.17 18.97
CA CYS A 127 -6.82 -5.16 19.10
C CYS A 127 -5.83 -5.50 20.22
N GLY A 128 -6.32 -5.94 21.39
CA GLY A 128 -5.48 -6.42 22.48
C GLY A 128 -4.61 -7.63 22.09
N ALA A 129 -5.16 -8.55 21.32
CA ALA A 129 -4.43 -9.72 20.80
C ALA A 129 -3.33 -9.37 19.79
N LEU A 130 -3.42 -8.21 19.11
CA LEU A 130 -2.36 -7.68 18.24
C LEU A 130 -1.32 -6.86 19.01
N ARG A 131 -1.73 -6.05 19.98
CA ARG A 131 -0.79 -5.17 20.73
C ARG A 131 0.26 -5.96 21.52
N GLN A 132 -0.09 -7.12 22.07
CA GLN A 132 0.88 -7.96 22.79
C GLN A 132 2.03 -8.47 21.91
N PRO A 133 1.79 -9.17 20.76
CA PRO A 133 2.87 -9.55 19.86
C PRO A 133 3.57 -8.35 19.24
N LEU A 134 2.90 -7.20 19.06
CA LEU A 134 3.54 -5.99 18.56
C LEU A 134 4.64 -5.50 19.52
N GLY A 135 4.37 -5.48 20.82
CA GLY A 135 5.38 -5.13 21.82
C GLY A 135 6.63 -6.04 21.78
N ARG A 136 6.46 -7.33 21.46
CA ARG A 136 7.59 -8.24 21.25
C ARG A 136 8.37 -7.93 19.99
N ALA A 137 7.67 -7.65 18.89
CA ALA A 137 8.29 -7.28 17.61
C ALA A 137 9.10 -5.98 17.73
N ILE A 138 8.60 -5.00 18.48
CA ILE A 138 9.32 -3.76 18.80
C ILE A 138 10.57 -4.06 19.63
N GLY A 139 10.42 -4.82 20.72
CA GLY A 139 11.54 -5.16 21.61
C GLY A 139 12.63 -6.01 20.96
N SER A 140 12.33 -6.66 19.83
CA SER A 140 13.29 -7.45 19.05
C SER A 140 13.83 -6.71 17.81
N PHE A 141 13.52 -5.42 17.65
CA PHE A 141 13.97 -4.59 16.54
C PHE A 141 13.53 -5.15 15.16
N LEU A 142 12.34 -5.75 15.10
CA LEU A 142 11.86 -6.42 13.89
C LEU A 142 11.78 -5.49 12.67
N PHE A 143 11.52 -4.21 12.90
CA PHE A 143 11.35 -3.20 11.85
C PHE A 143 12.58 -2.32 11.63
N ASP A 144 13.64 -2.50 12.41
CA ASP A 144 14.80 -1.60 12.44
C ASP A 144 15.81 -1.83 11.31
N ASP A 145 15.63 -2.92 10.53
CA ASP A 145 16.50 -3.23 9.39
C ASP A 145 16.16 -2.49 8.10
N CYS A 146 15.17 -1.59 8.14
CA CYS A 146 14.92 -0.63 7.06
C CYS A 146 15.59 0.70 7.41
N GLU A 147 16.79 0.90 6.87
CA GLU A 147 17.60 2.11 7.12
C GLU A 147 17.32 3.25 6.15
N VAL A 148 16.87 2.92 4.93
CA VAL A 148 16.69 3.90 3.85
C VAL A 148 15.20 3.97 3.47
N PRO A 149 14.54 5.11 3.66
CA PRO A 149 13.16 5.31 3.21
C PRO A 149 13.07 5.28 1.69
N SER A 150 12.29 4.33 1.15
CA SER A 150 11.98 4.25 -0.27
C SER A 150 10.56 4.72 -0.53
N LEU A 151 10.31 5.40 -1.65
CA LEU A 151 8.95 5.73 -2.06
C LEU A 151 8.17 4.46 -2.35
N LEU A 152 7.05 4.29 -1.65
CA LEU A 152 6.10 3.21 -1.87
C LEU A 152 4.86 3.75 -2.56
N THR A 153 4.31 2.97 -3.47
CA THR A 153 2.94 3.14 -3.97
C THR A 153 1.90 2.59 -2.99
N PHE A 154 2.32 1.58 -2.22
CA PHE A 154 1.62 0.85 -1.17
C PHE A 154 0.39 0.05 -1.61
N LEU A 155 -0.55 0.63 -2.35
CA LEU A 155 -1.77 -0.05 -2.82
C LEU A 155 -1.80 -0.27 -4.34
N ALA A 156 -0.68 -0.10 -5.05
CA ALA A 156 -0.66 -0.39 -6.47
C ALA A 156 -0.80 -1.90 -6.74
N ASP A 157 -1.53 -2.22 -7.79
CA ASP A 157 -1.79 -3.57 -8.25
C ASP A 157 -1.82 -3.65 -9.78
N ALA A 158 -2.16 -4.82 -10.33
CA ALA A 158 -2.31 -4.98 -11.78
C ALA A 158 -3.41 -4.09 -12.39
N GLY A 159 -4.38 -3.60 -11.62
CA GLY A 159 -5.38 -2.63 -12.09
C GLY A 159 -4.81 -1.24 -12.29
N SER A 160 -3.77 -0.88 -11.54
CA SER A 160 -3.05 0.38 -11.67
C SER A 160 -2.04 0.44 -12.83
N VAL A 161 -1.77 -0.70 -13.49
CA VAL A 161 -0.82 -0.81 -14.61
C VAL A 161 -1.55 -0.82 -15.94
N PHE A 162 -1.25 0.13 -16.83
CA PHE A 162 -1.86 0.25 -18.14
C PHE A 162 -0.91 -0.23 -19.24
N VAL A 163 -1.42 -1.11 -20.08
CA VAL A 163 -0.63 -1.83 -21.09
C VAL A 163 -1.23 -1.60 -22.47
N HIS A 164 -0.34 -1.36 -23.44
CA HIS A 164 -0.66 -1.44 -24.85
C HIS A 164 -0.30 -2.82 -25.37
N VAL A 165 -1.30 -3.55 -25.88
CA VAL A 165 -1.09 -4.84 -26.54
C VAL A 165 -1.13 -4.61 -28.05
N PRO A 166 0.00 -4.68 -28.75
CA PRO A 166 0.04 -4.50 -30.20
C PRO A 166 -0.65 -5.67 -30.92
N ALA A 167 -0.95 -5.47 -32.21
CA ALA A 167 -1.44 -6.55 -33.07
C ALA A 167 -0.37 -7.65 -33.26
N GLU A 168 -0.85 -8.87 -33.48
CA GLU A 168 -0.12 -10.15 -33.70
C GLU A 168 1.42 -10.14 -33.51
N GLY A 169 1.87 -10.84 -32.46
CA GLY A 169 3.26 -11.28 -32.30
C GLY A 169 4.23 -10.28 -31.65
N ALA A 170 3.86 -9.01 -31.53
CA ALA A 170 4.70 -8.01 -30.86
C ALA A 170 4.56 -8.05 -29.32
N GLU A 171 5.61 -7.56 -28.64
CA GLU A 171 5.67 -7.55 -27.17
C GLU A 171 4.80 -6.40 -26.61
N PRO A 172 4.01 -6.66 -25.55
CA PRO A 172 3.20 -5.64 -24.91
C PRO A 172 4.09 -4.64 -24.20
N THR A 173 3.64 -3.39 -24.12
CA THR A 173 4.38 -2.31 -23.45
C THR A 173 3.55 -1.71 -22.34
N ILE A 174 4.17 -1.52 -21.17
CA ILE A 174 3.59 -0.70 -20.11
C ILE A 174 3.63 0.74 -20.60
N THR A 175 2.47 1.37 -20.65
CA THR A 175 2.33 2.75 -21.12
C THR A 175 2.27 3.74 -19.98
N SER A 176 1.72 3.32 -18.84
CA SER A 176 1.50 4.19 -17.69
C SER A 176 1.19 3.38 -16.44
N LEU A 177 1.43 4.03 -15.31
CA LEU A 177 1.10 3.57 -13.97
C LEU A 177 0.27 4.68 -13.33
N LEU A 178 -0.85 4.32 -12.69
CA LEU A 178 -1.66 5.31 -12.00
C LEU A 178 -0.87 5.96 -10.85
N PRO A 179 -1.06 7.27 -10.59
CA PRO A 179 -0.44 7.92 -9.46
C PRO A 179 -0.80 7.22 -8.15
N PRO A 180 0.14 7.03 -7.23
CA PRO A 180 -0.14 6.39 -5.96
C PRO A 180 -0.97 7.29 -5.05
N THR A 181 -2.17 6.85 -4.69
CA THR A 181 -3.08 7.55 -3.78
C THR A 181 -2.74 7.36 -2.30
N PHE A 182 -1.93 6.33 -1.99
CA PHE A 182 -1.51 5.98 -0.64
C PHE A 182 0.02 5.98 -0.51
N ALA A 183 0.68 6.86 -1.26
CA ALA A 183 2.13 6.93 -1.27
C ALA A 183 2.72 7.26 0.10
N LEU A 184 3.81 6.60 0.47
CA LEU A 184 4.58 6.89 1.68
C LEU A 184 6.04 6.50 1.51
N TYR A 185 6.93 7.09 2.30
CA TYR A 185 8.33 6.69 2.40
C TYR A 185 8.49 5.63 3.48
N GLY A 186 8.91 4.43 3.12
CA GLY A 186 8.87 3.27 4.00
C GLY A 186 9.75 2.12 3.54
N ASP A 187 9.54 0.98 4.19
CA ASP A 187 10.17 -0.28 3.81
C ASP A 187 9.58 -0.80 2.49
N PRO A 188 10.39 -1.00 1.42
CA PRO A 188 9.96 -1.60 0.15
C PRO A 188 9.15 -2.89 0.30
N LEU A 189 9.44 -3.65 1.36
CA LEU A 189 8.72 -4.87 1.63
C LEU A 189 7.24 -4.58 1.87
N LEU A 190 6.80 -3.42 2.33
CA LEU A 190 5.38 -3.08 2.57
C LEU A 190 4.51 -3.07 1.30
N GLU A 191 5.09 -3.02 0.09
CA GLU A 191 4.33 -3.00 -1.17
C GLU A 191 3.38 -4.19 -1.34
N THR A 192 2.17 -3.90 -1.86
CA THR A 192 1.14 -4.90 -2.19
C THR A 192 1.55 -5.85 -3.29
N PHE A 193 2.39 -5.41 -4.23
CA PHE A 193 2.94 -6.29 -5.27
C PHE A 193 3.74 -7.47 -4.72
N PHE A 194 4.28 -7.36 -3.52
CA PHE A 194 5.02 -8.43 -2.87
C PHE A 194 4.15 -9.22 -1.87
N LEU A 195 2.88 -8.87 -1.66
CA LEU A 195 2.01 -9.49 -0.64
C LEU A 195 1.33 -10.74 -1.21
N ALA A 196 1.44 -11.86 -0.49
CA ALA A 196 0.93 -13.15 -0.92
C ALA A 196 -0.37 -13.49 -0.18
N SER A 197 -1.44 -12.74 -0.41
CA SER A 197 -2.62 -12.85 0.46
C SER A 197 -3.93 -12.48 -0.22
N GLY A 198 -4.26 -13.01 -1.41
CA GLY A 198 -5.44 -12.61 -2.20
C GLY A 198 -6.48 -13.67 -2.55
N PRO A 199 -7.79 -13.35 -2.61
CA PRO A 199 -8.76 -14.15 -3.33
C PRO A 199 -8.47 -14.11 -4.85
N GLU A 200 -8.54 -15.27 -5.50
CA GLU A 200 -8.07 -15.49 -6.90
C GLU A 200 -8.75 -14.61 -7.97
N ASP A 201 -9.89 -13.97 -7.64
CA ASP A 201 -10.78 -13.33 -8.62
C ASP A 201 -10.67 -11.79 -8.73
N GLY A 202 -9.75 -11.15 -7.99
CA GLY A 202 -9.32 -9.76 -8.21
C GLY A 202 -10.30 -8.63 -7.84
N ALA A 203 -9.95 -7.87 -6.80
CA ALA A 203 -10.29 -6.45 -6.55
C ALA A 203 -9.37 -5.83 -5.46
N LEU A 204 -8.14 -6.37 -5.34
CA LEU A 204 -7.35 -6.66 -4.14
C LEU A 204 -7.94 -7.81 -3.32
N PRO A 205 -7.11 -8.65 -2.67
CA PRO A 205 -5.68 -8.92 -2.91
C PRO A 205 -5.42 -9.95 -4.03
N GLY A 206 -4.17 -10.01 -4.51
CA GLY A 206 -3.74 -10.79 -5.69
C GLY A 206 -2.99 -12.09 -5.37
N PRO A 207 -2.62 -12.86 -6.41
CA PRO A 207 -1.78 -14.05 -6.25
C PRO A 207 -0.42 -13.67 -5.65
N ALA A 208 0.28 -14.66 -5.07
CA ALA A 208 1.67 -14.49 -4.66
C ALA A 208 2.50 -13.85 -5.78
N PRO A 209 3.52 -13.03 -5.45
CA PRO A 209 4.34 -12.37 -6.46
C PRO A 209 4.90 -13.41 -7.43
N SER A 210 4.75 -13.15 -8.73
CA SER A 210 5.27 -14.06 -9.75
C SER A 210 6.80 -14.11 -9.68
N GLN A 211 7.39 -15.23 -10.09
CA GLN A 211 8.85 -15.36 -10.13
C GLN A 211 9.47 -14.30 -11.04
N ALA A 212 8.82 -13.99 -12.16
CA ALA A 212 9.26 -12.96 -13.09
C ALA A 212 9.32 -11.57 -12.44
N LEU A 213 8.31 -11.20 -11.63
CA LEU A 213 8.31 -9.95 -10.88
C LEU A 213 9.48 -9.90 -9.90
N LEU A 214 9.71 -10.97 -9.15
CA LEU A 214 10.82 -11.05 -8.21
C LEU A 214 12.18 -10.97 -8.92
N GLU A 215 12.35 -11.67 -10.04
CA GLU A 215 13.57 -11.59 -10.87
C GLU A 215 13.79 -10.17 -11.40
N GLY A 216 12.73 -9.52 -11.89
CA GLY A 216 12.76 -8.15 -12.38
C GLY A 216 13.20 -7.18 -11.29
N TYR A 217 12.70 -7.39 -10.08
CA TYR A 217 13.06 -6.64 -8.88
C TYR A 217 14.52 -6.87 -8.44
N GLY A 218 15.12 -8.01 -8.78
CA GLY A 218 16.48 -8.38 -8.40
C GLY A 218 16.57 -9.49 -7.35
N GLY A 219 15.47 -10.20 -7.13
CA GLY A 219 15.32 -11.30 -6.19
C GLY A 219 14.18 -11.07 -5.18
N SER A 220 13.94 -12.06 -4.34
CA SER A 220 12.99 -11.92 -3.23
C SER A 220 13.51 -10.90 -2.21
N PRO A 221 12.73 -9.88 -1.82
CA PRO A 221 13.09 -8.99 -0.71
C PRO A 221 13.08 -9.71 0.65
N ILE A 222 12.47 -10.90 0.72
CA ILE A 222 12.48 -11.78 1.89
C ILE A 222 13.67 -12.73 1.77
N VAL A 223 14.73 -12.42 2.51
CA VAL A 223 15.98 -13.18 2.64
C VAL A 223 16.02 -13.93 3.98
N PHE A 224 15.48 -13.33 5.04
CA PHE A 224 15.55 -13.86 6.41
C PHE A 224 14.18 -14.28 6.95
N ARG A 225 14.18 -15.20 7.93
CA ARG A 225 12.94 -15.64 8.60
C ARG A 225 12.20 -14.47 9.27
N ARG A 226 12.93 -13.54 9.90
CA ARG A 226 12.34 -12.35 10.53
C ARG A 226 11.52 -11.51 9.54
N GLN A 227 11.93 -11.43 8.28
CA GLN A 227 11.20 -10.67 7.25
C GLN A 227 9.85 -11.35 6.91
N LYS A 228 9.70 -12.66 7.14
CA LYS A 228 8.39 -13.32 7.05
C LYS A 228 7.46 -12.89 8.18
N THR A 229 7.95 -12.74 9.41
CA THR A 229 7.15 -12.20 10.52
C THR A 229 6.79 -10.75 10.30
N LYS A 230 7.77 -9.94 9.86
CA LYS A 230 7.54 -8.55 9.44
C LYS A 230 6.45 -8.47 8.36
N ARG A 231 6.44 -9.44 7.43
CA ARG A 231 5.40 -9.51 6.40
C ARG A 231 3.99 -9.68 6.95
N VAL A 232 3.83 -10.49 7.99
CA VAL A 232 2.52 -10.66 8.63
C VAL A 232 2.04 -9.34 9.25
N TRP A 233 2.94 -8.51 9.78
CA TRP A 233 2.57 -7.17 10.24
C TRP A 233 2.12 -6.25 9.11
N TYR A 234 2.74 -6.35 7.94
CA TYR A 234 2.31 -5.59 6.75
C TYR A 234 0.96 -6.07 6.21
N ASP A 235 0.63 -7.37 6.34
CA ASP A 235 -0.71 -7.89 6.09
C ASP A 235 -1.75 -7.33 7.08
N VAL A 236 -1.42 -7.24 8.37
CA VAL A 236 -2.29 -6.61 9.38
C VAL A 236 -2.57 -5.16 9.00
N PHE A 237 -1.52 -4.42 8.65
CA PHE A 237 -1.64 -3.02 8.24
C PHE A 237 -2.55 -2.87 7.01
N LEU A 238 -2.32 -3.65 5.93
CA LEU A 238 -3.17 -3.64 4.74
C LEU A 238 -4.63 -3.96 5.07
N ALA A 239 -4.89 -4.99 5.89
CA ALA A 239 -6.26 -5.37 6.24
C ALA A 239 -6.98 -4.25 7.00
N LEU A 240 -6.29 -3.55 7.91
CA LEU A 240 -6.84 -2.36 8.56
C LEU A 240 -7.12 -1.22 7.56
N VAL A 241 -6.29 -1.04 6.53
CA VAL A 241 -6.48 -0.01 5.51
C VAL A 241 -7.77 -0.30 4.75
N VAL A 242 -7.95 -1.55 4.32
CA VAL A 242 -9.15 -1.99 3.61
C VAL A 242 -10.41 -1.78 4.47
N LEU A 243 -10.38 -2.18 5.75
CA LEU A 243 -11.51 -1.98 6.66
C LEU A 243 -11.88 -0.50 6.84
N LEU A 244 -10.88 0.37 6.99
CA LEU A 244 -11.12 1.80 7.21
C LEU A 244 -11.54 2.52 5.92
N ALA A 245 -11.00 2.13 4.76
CA ALA A 245 -11.31 2.73 3.46
C ALA A 245 -12.70 2.33 2.95
N ALA A 246 -13.08 1.06 3.05
CA ALA A 246 -14.34 0.53 2.54
C ALA A 246 -15.59 1.19 3.17
N ARG A 247 -15.50 1.65 4.42
CA ARG A 247 -16.61 2.36 5.09
C ARG A 247 -16.77 3.82 4.66
N GLY A 248 -15.74 4.41 4.06
CA GLY A 248 -15.80 5.76 3.48
C GLY A 248 -16.48 5.80 2.09
N ALA A 249 -16.58 4.65 1.42
CA ALA A 249 -17.26 4.55 0.14
C ALA A 249 -18.78 4.66 0.33
N ALA A 250 -19.37 5.76 -0.18
CA ALA A 250 -20.80 6.04 -0.10
C ALA A 250 -21.70 5.01 -0.84
N VAL A 251 -21.10 4.06 -1.57
CA VAL A 251 -21.80 3.03 -2.35
C VAL A 251 -21.35 1.66 -1.86
N GLY A 252 -22.14 1.07 -0.98
CA GLY A 252 -22.01 -0.36 -0.64
C GLY A 252 -22.29 -1.24 -1.86
N GLY A 253 -21.64 -2.40 -1.93
CA GLY A 253 -21.82 -3.36 -3.02
C GLY A 253 -21.20 -4.72 -2.69
N PRO A 254 -21.55 -5.78 -3.45
CA PRO A 254 -21.06 -7.14 -3.18
C PRO A 254 -19.52 -7.26 -3.17
N GLU A 255 -18.84 -6.44 -3.97
CA GLU A 255 -17.37 -6.40 -4.04
C GLU A 255 -16.75 -5.78 -2.78
N VAL A 256 -17.34 -4.68 -2.28
CA VAL A 256 -16.93 -4.04 -1.02
C VAL A 256 -17.11 -4.99 0.17
N GLU A 257 -18.23 -5.72 0.22
CA GLU A 257 -18.46 -6.71 1.29
C GLU A 257 -17.44 -7.86 1.22
N ARG A 258 -17.10 -8.35 0.02
CA ARG A 258 -16.04 -9.37 -0.15
C ARG A 258 -14.69 -8.88 0.35
N LEU A 259 -14.34 -7.62 0.09
CA LEU A 259 -13.10 -7.00 0.59
C LEU A 259 -13.10 -6.88 2.11
N LEU A 260 -14.22 -6.45 2.70
CA LEU A 260 -14.38 -6.37 4.15
C LEU A 260 -14.26 -7.76 4.81
N ASP A 261 -14.90 -8.78 4.24
CA ASP A 261 -14.83 -10.16 4.74
C ASP A 261 -13.43 -10.76 4.57
N TRP A 262 -12.73 -10.44 3.47
CA TRP A 262 -11.32 -10.79 3.34
C TRP A 262 -10.48 -10.14 4.45
N ALA A 263 -10.63 -8.83 4.66
CA ALA A 263 -9.80 -8.10 5.62
C ALA A 263 -10.01 -8.59 7.06
N ARG A 264 -11.26 -8.90 7.45
CA ARG A 264 -11.56 -9.49 8.77
C ARG A 264 -10.89 -10.85 8.95
N ARG A 265 -11.08 -11.76 7.98
CA ARG A 265 -10.44 -13.09 8.03
C ARG A 265 -8.92 -12.97 8.06
N ARG A 266 -8.34 -12.06 7.27
CA ARG A 266 -6.90 -11.87 7.22
C ARG A 266 -6.35 -11.38 8.57
N LEU A 267 -7.05 -10.46 9.24
CA LEU A 267 -6.67 -10.04 10.59
C LEU A 267 -6.70 -11.20 11.58
N GLU A 268 -7.71 -12.06 11.54
CA GLU A 268 -7.81 -13.24 12.40
C GLU A 268 -6.65 -14.21 12.15
N GLU A 269 -6.35 -14.52 10.89
CA GLU A 269 -5.21 -15.35 10.49
C GLU A 269 -3.88 -14.75 10.99
N CYS A 270 -3.68 -13.45 10.80
CA CYS A 270 -2.47 -12.77 11.27
C CYS A 270 -2.34 -12.81 12.79
N VAL A 271 -3.43 -12.62 13.54
CA VAL A 271 -3.44 -12.77 15.01
C VAL A 271 -2.95 -14.16 15.40
N ASP A 272 -3.45 -15.21 14.74
CA ASP A 272 -3.05 -16.58 15.05
C ASP A 272 -1.57 -16.84 14.71
N ILE A 273 -1.09 -16.37 13.56
CA ILE A 273 0.32 -16.49 13.16
C ILE A 273 1.24 -15.74 14.14
N LEU A 274 0.86 -14.53 14.54
CA LEU A 274 1.70 -13.64 15.36
C LEU A 274 1.84 -14.09 16.82
N LYS A 275 0.95 -14.96 17.32
CA LYS A 275 1.05 -15.51 18.69
C LYS A 275 2.41 -16.15 18.93
N ASP A 276 2.89 -16.94 17.98
CA ASP A 276 4.10 -17.76 18.11
C ASP A 276 5.20 -17.39 17.10
N ALA A 277 5.01 -16.30 16.34
CA ALA A 277 5.95 -15.91 15.29
C ALA A 277 7.35 -15.54 15.85
N PRO A 278 8.45 -16.02 15.23
CA PRO A 278 9.80 -15.65 15.63
C PRO A 278 10.05 -14.18 15.32
N CYS A 279 10.61 -13.45 16.29
CA CYS A 279 10.92 -12.03 16.12
C CYS A 279 12.43 -11.76 16.02
N TYR A 280 13.25 -12.81 15.95
CA TYR A 280 14.72 -12.79 15.85
C TYR A 280 15.23 -13.47 14.57
#